data_AF-A0A3M6TNZ6-F1
#
_entry.id   AF-A0A3M6TNZ6-F1
#
_cell.length_a   1.000
_cell.length_b   1.000
_cell.length_c   1.000
_cell.angle_alpha   90.00
_cell.angle_beta   90.00
_cell.angle_gamma   90.00
#
_symmetry.space_group_name_H-M   'P 1'
#
loop_
_entity.id
_entity.type
_entity.pdbx_description
1 polymer ?
#
loop_
_entity_poly.entity_id
_entity_poly.type
_entity_poly.pdbx_seq_one_letter_code
_entity_poly.pdbx_strand_id
1 'polypeptide(L)'
;MAVQRATHIFLMSFYALLVILAIFAVPESSADYCGNVFETTANRVLLGHVIDSVLDIDEFECRLRCIGEKGCKSINIRRNGNKKNFCELNSQNRQTMPQDFRVENSSTYHGFVQVSCVDISSDKKRQRKSRLCHPGYHGERCQPDHKGLYSHHPASSCKEIRNAGHFKTDGEYWVDPEKNGNALKVFCDMTTDGGGWLLISSIVIDTAAPNQMTVVSSYRGINTSQMVLTKGAVNELRSHLGFTQIRFHCSRHPGHIFHVATAANSTGEAVVQYFSGQTDIQPNACGSFVRMDNDNSIMSRQCHQWGWENGTYKVGKWGHSRDQDRLYIYPAFVYHGQHWHTSPHGTRYCDDGGSSKTAGDFWKIYVR
;
A
#
# COMPACT_ATOMS: atom_id res chain seq x y z
N MET A 1 27.04 -49.44 -69.38
CA MET A 1 27.49 -49.53 -67.96
C MET A 1 27.94 -48.20 -67.34
N ALA A 2 28.53 -47.25 -68.08
CA ALA A 2 28.97 -45.96 -67.51
C ALA A 2 27.82 -44.99 -67.17
N VAL A 3 26.79 -44.90 -68.03
CA VAL A 3 25.65 -43.97 -67.84
C VAL A 3 24.81 -44.31 -66.61
N GLN A 4 24.63 -45.61 -66.33
CA GLN A 4 23.86 -46.11 -65.17
C GLN A 4 24.57 -45.84 -63.83
N ARG A 5 25.91 -45.81 -63.82
CA ARG A 5 26.70 -45.45 -62.62
C ARG A 5 26.63 -43.94 -62.34
N ALA A 6 26.64 -43.10 -63.38
CA ALA A 6 26.53 -41.65 -63.23
C ALA A 6 25.16 -41.24 -62.66
N THR A 7 24.07 -41.86 -63.11
CA THR A 7 22.72 -41.60 -62.57
C THR A 7 22.59 -42.03 -61.11
N HIS A 8 23.19 -43.16 -60.70
CA HIS A 8 23.18 -43.59 -59.31
C HIS A 8 23.96 -42.66 -58.38
N ILE A 9 25.09 -42.13 -58.84
CA ILE A 9 25.90 -41.17 -58.06
C ILE A 9 25.14 -39.85 -57.90
N PHE A 10 24.46 -39.37 -58.95
CA PHE A 10 23.63 -38.15 -58.90
C PHE A 10 22.43 -38.29 -57.97
N LEU A 11 21.74 -39.44 -57.98
CA LEU A 11 20.63 -39.70 -57.06
C LEU A 11 21.09 -39.76 -55.60
N MET A 12 22.24 -40.40 -55.33
CA MET A 12 22.79 -40.48 -53.98
C MET A 12 23.25 -39.12 -53.46
N SER A 13 23.88 -38.28 -54.28
CA SER A 13 24.30 -36.94 -53.89
C SER A 13 23.10 -36.00 -53.69
N PHE A 14 22.04 -36.13 -54.50
CA PHE A 14 20.81 -35.36 -54.31
C PHE A 14 20.05 -35.76 -53.03
N TYR A 15 19.99 -37.06 -52.72
CA TYR A 15 19.39 -37.55 -51.48
C TYR A 15 20.20 -37.10 -50.26
N ALA A 16 21.53 -37.13 -50.33
CA ALA A 16 22.40 -36.61 -49.27
C ALA A 16 22.18 -35.11 -49.06
N LEU A 17 22.02 -34.32 -50.14
CA LEU A 17 21.76 -32.89 -50.04
C LEU A 17 20.39 -32.58 -49.42
N LEU A 18 19.35 -33.35 -49.76
CA LEU A 18 18.00 -33.24 -49.18
C LEU A 18 17.98 -33.61 -47.70
N VAL A 19 18.73 -34.64 -47.29
CA VAL A 19 18.87 -35.02 -45.88
C VAL A 19 19.63 -33.94 -45.11
N ILE A 20 20.68 -33.37 -45.69
CA ILE A 20 21.43 -32.26 -45.08
C ILE A 20 20.54 -31.02 -44.92
N LEU A 21 19.76 -30.66 -45.94
CA LEU A 21 18.81 -29.54 -45.87
C LEU A 21 17.68 -29.80 -44.86
N ALA A 22 17.24 -31.05 -44.69
CA ALA A 22 16.25 -31.41 -43.67
C ALA A 22 16.82 -31.39 -42.23
N ILE A 23 18.11 -31.72 -42.05
CA ILE A 23 18.81 -31.60 -40.75
C ILE A 23 18.99 -30.12 -40.35
N PHE A 24 19.18 -29.22 -41.33
CA PHE A 24 19.25 -27.77 -41.08
C PHE A 24 17.89 -27.05 -41.08
N ALA A 25 16.80 -27.74 -41.41
CA ALA A 25 15.43 -27.22 -41.37
C ALA A 25 14.66 -27.62 -40.09
N VAL A 26 15.38 -27.98 -39.03
CA VAL A 26 14.78 -27.94 -37.68
C VAL A 26 14.62 -26.45 -37.36
N PRO A 27 13.39 -25.95 -37.14
CA PRO A 27 13.22 -24.59 -36.63
C PRO A 27 14.00 -24.53 -35.33
N GLU A 28 14.96 -23.62 -35.22
CA GLU A 28 15.52 -23.26 -33.92
C GLU A 28 14.32 -23.02 -33.00
N SER A 29 14.10 -23.91 -32.04
CA SER A 29 13.17 -23.66 -30.96
C SER A 29 13.64 -22.35 -30.34
N SER A 30 12.85 -21.29 -30.46
CA SER A 30 13.17 -19.98 -29.92
C SER A 30 13.65 -20.15 -28.48
N ALA A 31 14.94 -19.95 -28.24
CA ALA A 31 15.58 -20.18 -26.94
C ALA A 31 15.13 -19.19 -25.84
N ASP A 32 14.11 -18.38 -26.13
CA ASP A 32 13.57 -17.30 -25.30
C ASP A 32 12.05 -17.47 -25.04
N TYR A 33 11.46 -18.67 -25.13
CA TYR A 33 10.05 -18.89 -24.78
C TYR A 33 9.96 -19.84 -23.59
N CYS A 34 9.41 -19.39 -22.45
CA CYS A 34 9.17 -20.32 -21.33
C CYS A 34 7.80 -20.20 -20.66
N GLY A 35 6.92 -19.33 -21.14
CA GLY A 35 5.51 -19.48 -20.82
C GLY A 35 4.64 -18.33 -21.29
N ASN A 36 3.35 -18.50 -21.06
CA ASN A 36 2.37 -17.44 -21.21
C ASN A 36 1.93 -16.98 -19.82
N VAL A 37 1.94 -15.67 -19.59
CA VAL A 37 1.37 -15.04 -18.38
C VAL A 37 0.09 -14.33 -18.77
N PHE A 38 -0.88 -14.26 -17.85
CA PHE A 38 -2.11 -13.52 -18.06
C PHE A 38 -1.94 -12.04 -17.72
N GLU A 39 -2.01 -11.17 -18.72
CA GLU A 39 -2.26 -9.75 -18.49
C GLU A 39 -3.73 -9.54 -18.13
N THR A 40 -4.01 -8.72 -17.11
CA THR A 40 -5.36 -8.48 -16.60
C THR A 40 -5.82 -7.07 -16.92
N THR A 41 -7.04 -6.91 -17.44
CA THR A 41 -7.65 -5.61 -17.69
C THR A 41 -9.08 -5.58 -17.18
N ALA A 42 -9.34 -4.75 -16.16
CA ALA A 42 -10.67 -4.58 -15.59
C ALA A 42 -11.62 -3.81 -16.53
N ASN A 43 -12.92 -4.07 -16.39
CA ASN A 43 -14.01 -3.47 -17.18
C ASN A 43 -13.85 -3.64 -18.70
N ARG A 44 -13.31 -4.78 -19.10
CA ARG A 44 -13.02 -5.12 -20.49
C ARG A 44 -13.38 -6.57 -20.77
N VAL A 45 -13.81 -6.81 -22.01
CA VAL A 45 -14.24 -8.13 -22.50
C VAL A 45 -13.81 -8.31 -23.95
N LEU A 46 -13.52 -9.54 -24.34
CA LEU A 46 -13.35 -9.93 -25.75
C LEU A 46 -14.61 -10.67 -26.22
N LEU A 47 -15.27 -10.16 -27.26
CA LEU A 47 -16.55 -10.70 -27.75
C LEU A 47 -16.37 -11.57 -29.00
N GLY A 48 -17.24 -12.56 -29.19
CA GLY A 48 -17.33 -13.34 -30.44
C GLY A 48 -16.27 -14.43 -30.63
N HIS A 49 -15.37 -14.61 -29.65
CA HIS A 49 -14.26 -15.59 -29.73
C HIS A 49 -14.35 -16.71 -28.69
N VAL A 50 -15.49 -16.83 -27.99
CA VAL A 50 -15.70 -17.80 -26.91
C VAL A 50 -15.70 -19.23 -27.47
N ILE A 51 -14.91 -20.10 -26.86
CA ILE A 51 -14.79 -21.52 -27.21
C ILE A 51 -15.33 -22.44 -26.12
N ASP A 52 -15.30 -22.00 -24.86
CA ASP A 52 -15.90 -22.73 -23.75
C ASP A 52 -16.34 -21.75 -22.67
N SER A 53 -17.29 -22.15 -21.83
CA SER A 53 -17.83 -21.32 -20.76
C SER A 53 -18.14 -22.15 -19.51
N VAL A 54 -17.70 -21.66 -18.36
CA VAL A 54 -17.81 -22.35 -17.07
C VAL A 54 -18.45 -21.43 -16.04
N LEU A 55 -19.53 -21.90 -15.43
CA LEU A 55 -20.16 -21.24 -14.30
C LEU A 55 -19.48 -21.65 -12.99
N ASP A 56 -19.64 -20.83 -11.97
CA ASP A 56 -19.34 -21.20 -10.59
C ASP A 56 -17.85 -21.43 -10.27
N ILE A 57 -16.95 -20.79 -11.02
CA ILE A 57 -15.50 -20.99 -10.95
C ILE A 57 -14.77 -19.73 -10.47
N ASP A 58 -13.70 -19.87 -9.70
CA ASP A 58 -12.86 -18.72 -9.34
C ASP A 58 -11.88 -18.34 -10.47
N GLU A 59 -11.25 -17.17 -10.32
CA GLU A 59 -10.34 -16.62 -11.32
C GLU A 59 -9.12 -17.50 -11.56
N PHE A 60 -8.60 -18.16 -10.52
CA PHE A 60 -7.42 -19.01 -10.64
C PHE A 60 -7.73 -20.28 -11.41
N GLU A 61 -8.84 -20.94 -11.10
CA GLU A 61 -9.25 -22.16 -11.79
C GLU A 61 -9.65 -21.88 -13.25
N CYS A 62 -10.29 -20.74 -13.53
CA CYS A 62 -10.58 -20.28 -14.90
C CYS A 62 -9.30 -20.13 -15.75
N ARG A 63 -8.25 -19.54 -15.17
CA ARG A 63 -6.93 -19.42 -15.83
C ARG A 63 -6.30 -20.79 -16.10
N LEU A 64 -6.34 -21.70 -15.12
CA LEU A 64 -5.80 -23.06 -15.27
C LEU A 64 -6.51 -23.83 -16.39
N ARG A 65 -7.84 -23.70 -16.50
CA ARG A 65 -8.59 -24.33 -17.60
C ARG A 65 -8.16 -23.80 -18.96
N CYS A 66 -7.99 -22.49 -19.11
CA CYS A 66 -7.49 -21.93 -20.36
C CYS A 66 -6.06 -22.39 -20.68
N ILE A 67 -5.21 -22.62 -19.69
CA ILE A 67 -3.86 -23.20 -19.91
C ILE A 67 -3.96 -24.65 -20.41
N GLY A 68 -4.92 -25.42 -19.89
CA GLY A 68 -5.17 -26.80 -20.29
C GLY A 68 -5.92 -26.94 -21.63
N GLU A 69 -6.67 -25.92 -22.05
CA GLU A 69 -7.52 -25.96 -23.23
C GLU A 69 -6.76 -25.59 -24.50
N LYS A 70 -6.75 -26.51 -25.47
CA LYS A 70 -5.97 -26.34 -26.70
C LYS A 70 -6.60 -25.27 -27.57
N GLY A 71 -5.90 -24.14 -27.71
CA GLY A 71 -6.35 -23.02 -28.54
C GLY A 71 -7.02 -21.91 -27.75
N CYS A 72 -7.13 -22.03 -26.42
CA CYS A 72 -7.46 -20.88 -25.59
C CYS A 72 -6.32 -19.86 -25.65
N LYS A 73 -6.65 -18.59 -25.84
CA LYS A 73 -5.72 -17.46 -25.92
C LYS A 73 -5.99 -16.35 -24.90
N SER A 74 -7.23 -16.26 -24.40
CA SER A 74 -7.63 -15.33 -23.35
C SER A 74 -8.87 -15.84 -22.63
N ILE A 75 -9.20 -15.26 -21.49
CA ILE A 75 -10.44 -15.51 -20.76
C ILE A 75 -11.18 -14.20 -20.47
N ASN A 76 -12.50 -14.27 -20.37
CA ASN A 76 -13.33 -13.24 -19.75
C ASN A 76 -13.87 -13.78 -18.44
N ILE A 77 -13.83 -12.97 -17.38
CA ILE A 77 -14.47 -13.27 -16.11
C ILE A 77 -15.55 -12.23 -15.86
N ARG A 78 -16.80 -12.67 -15.83
CA ARG A 78 -17.95 -11.80 -15.58
C ARG A 78 -18.43 -12.02 -14.14
N ARG A 79 -18.58 -10.93 -13.40
CA ARG A 79 -19.18 -10.96 -12.06
C ARG A 79 -20.69 -10.86 -12.18
N ASN A 80 -21.40 -11.80 -11.58
CA ASN A 80 -22.85 -11.78 -11.52
C ASN A 80 -23.34 -11.49 -10.08
N GLY A 81 -23.19 -10.23 -9.64
CA GLY A 81 -23.72 -9.75 -8.35
C GLY A 81 -23.39 -10.68 -7.16
N ASN A 82 -24.43 -11.16 -6.46
CA ASN A 82 -24.35 -12.07 -5.29
C ASN A 82 -24.20 -13.56 -5.66
N LYS A 83 -23.84 -13.90 -6.92
CA LYS A 83 -23.57 -15.28 -7.35
C LYS A 83 -22.15 -15.41 -7.91
N LYS A 84 -21.68 -16.66 -7.92
CA LYS A 84 -20.32 -17.07 -8.30
C LYS A 84 -19.95 -16.59 -9.72
N ASN A 85 -18.65 -16.46 -9.98
CA ASN A 85 -18.15 -15.89 -11.24
C ASN A 85 -18.42 -16.82 -12.43
N PHE A 86 -18.62 -16.21 -13.60
CA PHE A 86 -18.74 -16.90 -14.87
C PHE A 86 -17.48 -16.64 -15.72
N CYS A 87 -16.88 -17.71 -16.23
CA CYS A 87 -15.64 -17.73 -16.98
C CYS A 87 -15.90 -18.12 -18.44
N GLU A 88 -15.40 -17.33 -19.39
CA GLU A 88 -15.44 -17.63 -20.83
C GLU A 88 -14.01 -17.78 -21.35
N LEU A 89 -13.69 -18.92 -21.96
CA LEU A 89 -12.41 -19.19 -22.63
C LEU A 89 -12.54 -18.70 -24.07
N ASN A 90 -11.53 -17.99 -24.58
CA ASN A 90 -11.56 -17.42 -25.93
C ASN A 90 -10.42 -17.95 -26.79
N SER A 91 -10.68 -18.14 -28.08
CA SER A 91 -9.69 -18.58 -29.09
C SER A 91 -8.75 -17.48 -29.59
N GLN A 92 -9.06 -16.22 -29.28
CA GLN A 92 -8.31 -15.04 -29.71
C GLN A 92 -7.94 -14.16 -28.52
N ASN A 93 -7.13 -13.13 -28.76
CA ASN A 93 -6.76 -12.14 -27.77
C ASN A 93 -6.92 -10.71 -28.32
N ARG A 94 -6.82 -9.71 -27.44
CA ARG A 94 -6.97 -8.28 -27.79
C ARG A 94 -5.99 -7.77 -28.86
N GLN A 95 -4.83 -8.41 -29.04
CA GLN A 95 -3.85 -8.00 -30.06
C GLN A 95 -4.28 -8.51 -31.44
N THR A 96 -4.76 -9.76 -31.49
CA THR A 96 -5.27 -10.38 -32.73
C THR A 96 -6.63 -9.84 -33.14
N MET A 97 -7.48 -9.48 -32.18
CA MET A 97 -8.86 -9.03 -32.40
C MET A 97 -9.15 -7.73 -31.64
N PRO A 98 -8.47 -6.62 -31.98
CA PRO A 98 -8.62 -5.35 -31.26
C PRO A 98 -10.01 -4.74 -31.42
N GLN A 99 -10.70 -5.04 -32.53
CA GLN A 99 -12.05 -4.53 -32.78
C GLN A 99 -13.09 -5.18 -31.88
N ASP A 100 -12.85 -6.41 -31.41
CA ASP A 100 -13.81 -7.12 -30.56
C ASP A 100 -13.51 -6.94 -29.06
N PHE A 101 -12.44 -6.22 -28.75
CA PHE A 101 -12.05 -5.87 -27.39
C PHE A 101 -12.80 -4.61 -26.93
N ARG A 102 -13.90 -4.82 -26.19
CA ARG A 102 -14.86 -3.76 -25.83
C ARG A 102 -14.83 -3.45 -24.34
N VAL A 103 -15.37 -2.28 -23.99
CA VAL A 103 -15.64 -1.91 -22.60
C VAL A 103 -16.90 -2.64 -22.16
N GLU A 104 -16.83 -3.32 -21.03
CA GLU A 104 -18.00 -3.92 -20.39
C GLU A 104 -17.83 -3.85 -18.87
N ASN A 105 -18.72 -3.12 -18.21
CA ASN A 105 -18.69 -2.96 -16.76
C ASN A 105 -18.96 -4.33 -16.09
N SER A 106 -18.25 -4.61 -15.00
CA SER A 106 -18.35 -5.89 -14.26
C SER A 106 -17.77 -7.12 -14.97
N SER A 107 -16.97 -6.90 -16.03
CA SER A 107 -16.13 -7.92 -16.66
C SER A 107 -14.65 -7.67 -16.39
N THR A 108 -13.86 -8.73 -16.36
CA THR A 108 -12.40 -8.69 -16.33
C THR A 108 -11.84 -9.56 -17.45
N TYR A 109 -11.06 -8.97 -18.34
CA TYR A 109 -10.38 -9.68 -19.41
C TYR A 109 -9.00 -10.12 -18.95
N HIS A 110 -8.60 -11.35 -19.28
CA HIS A 110 -7.24 -11.83 -19.10
C HIS A 110 -6.68 -12.43 -20.38
N GLY A 111 -5.62 -11.85 -20.94
CA GLY A 111 -5.01 -12.32 -22.20
C GLY A 111 -3.64 -12.95 -21.98
N PHE A 112 -3.32 -14.01 -22.73
CA PHE A 112 -1.95 -14.52 -22.75
C PHE A 112 -1.00 -13.50 -23.36
N VAL A 113 0.06 -13.21 -22.62
CA VAL A 113 1.23 -12.49 -23.09
C VAL A 113 2.39 -13.47 -23.06
N GLN A 114 3.05 -13.61 -24.21
CA GLN A 114 4.28 -14.39 -24.29
C GLN A 114 5.34 -13.69 -23.45
N VAL A 115 5.92 -14.43 -22.51
CA VAL A 115 7.05 -13.95 -21.73
C VAL A 115 8.27 -14.80 -22.03
N SER A 116 9.38 -14.11 -22.30
CA SER A 116 10.67 -14.77 -22.39
C SER A 116 11.19 -15.05 -20.99
N CYS A 117 11.34 -16.33 -20.65
CA CYS A 117 12.05 -16.65 -19.42
C CYS A 117 13.54 -16.66 -19.65
N VAL A 118 14.20 -16.44 -18.54
CA VAL A 118 15.62 -16.58 -18.32
C VAL A 118 15.85 -18.00 -17.85
N ASP A 119 16.70 -18.75 -18.53
CA ASP A 119 17.27 -19.95 -17.92
C ASP A 119 18.09 -19.52 -16.69
N ILE A 120 17.64 -19.89 -15.49
CA ILE A 120 18.35 -19.59 -14.22
C ILE A 120 19.45 -20.63 -13.97
N SER A 121 19.52 -21.70 -14.77
CA SER A 121 20.62 -22.65 -14.73
C SER A 121 21.77 -22.21 -15.63
N SER A 122 22.88 -21.86 -14.99
CA SER A 122 24.24 -21.93 -15.51
C SER A 122 24.57 -21.12 -16.78
N ASP A 123 24.68 -19.79 -16.66
CA ASP A 123 25.88 -19.14 -17.22
C ASP A 123 26.22 -17.81 -16.53
N LYS A 124 27.26 -17.82 -15.69
CA LYS A 124 27.72 -16.66 -14.91
C LYS A 124 28.38 -15.54 -15.76
N LYS A 125 28.29 -15.59 -17.09
CA LYS A 125 29.12 -14.76 -17.99
C LYS A 125 28.40 -13.94 -19.06
N ARG A 126 27.06 -13.84 -19.04
CA ARG A 126 26.35 -12.93 -19.96
C ARG A 126 25.82 -11.70 -19.23
N GLN A 127 26.50 -10.56 -19.39
CA GLN A 127 25.93 -9.25 -19.04
C GLN A 127 24.67 -9.02 -19.87
N ARG A 128 23.53 -8.89 -19.21
CA ARG A 128 22.24 -8.69 -19.88
C ARG A 128 21.90 -7.22 -20.07
N LYS A 129 21.55 -6.87 -21.30
CA LYS A 129 20.79 -5.66 -21.65
C LYS A 129 19.30 -6.02 -21.78
N SER A 130 18.60 -6.20 -20.67
CA SER A 130 17.16 -5.95 -20.62
C SER A 130 16.80 -5.58 -19.19
N ARG A 131 16.43 -4.32 -18.99
CA ARG A 131 16.22 -3.69 -17.67
C ARG A 131 14.75 -3.38 -17.37
N LEU A 132 13.80 -3.82 -18.20
CA LEU A 132 12.39 -3.51 -17.97
C LEU A 132 11.66 -4.70 -17.35
N CYS A 133 11.42 -4.61 -16.05
CA CYS A 133 10.44 -5.41 -15.34
C CYS A 133 9.05 -4.74 -15.44
N HIS A 134 7.99 -5.52 -15.23
CA HIS A 134 6.63 -5.00 -15.10
C HIS A 134 6.54 -4.03 -13.89
N PRO A 135 5.72 -2.97 -13.93
CA PRO A 135 5.48 -2.12 -12.76
C PRO A 135 5.16 -2.95 -11.51
N GLY A 136 5.88 -2.72 -10.40
CA GLY A 136 5.80 -3.48 -9.15
C GLY A 136 6.85 -4.59 -8.98
N TYR A 137 7.65 -4.84 -10.01
CA TYR A 137 8.71 -5.86 -10.00
C TYR A 137 10.06 -5.23 -10.32
N HIS A 138 11.11 -5.62 -9.61
CA HIS A 138 12.44 -5.02 -9.71
C HIS A 138 13.57 -6.08 -9.63
N GLY A 139 14.79 -5.67 -9.98
CA GLY A 139 16.00 -6.51 -9.95
C GLY A 139 16.17 -7.43 -11.17
N GLU A 140 17.31 -8.12 -11.25
CA GLU A 140 17.69 -8.96 -12.41
C GLU A 140 16.76 -10.16 -12.67
N ARG A 141 15.90 -10.48 -11.71
CA ARG A 141 14.92 -11.58 -11.76
C ARG A 141 13.47 -11.11 -11.76
N CYS A 142 13.22 -9.81 -11.87
CA CYS A 142 11.88 -9.21 -11.76
C CYS A 142 11.08 -9.80 -10.59
N GLN A 143 11.61 -9.60 -9.39
CA GLN A 143 11.03 -10.07 -8.14
C GLN A 143 10.01 -9.04 -7.64
N PRO A 144 8.97 -9.44 -6.87
CA PRO A 144 8.08 -8.47 -6.26
C PRO A 144 8.91 -7.54 -5.36
N ASP A 145 8.76 -6.23 -5.54
CA ASP A 145 9.45 -5.27 -4.70
C ASP A 145 8.71 -5.15 -3.38
N HIS A 146 9.08 -6.01 -2.44
CA HIS A 146 8.56 -6.05 -1.07
C HIS A 146 9.09 -4.88 -0.23
N LYS A 147 8.94 -3.65 -0.75
CA LYS A 147 9.39 -2.44 -0.05
C LYS A 147 8.77 -2.37 1.33
N GLY A 148 9.61 -2.07 2.31
CA GLY A 148 9.27 -1.94 3.71
C GLY A 148 9.18 -3.25 4.48
N LEU A 149 9.45 -4.40 3.87
CA LEU A 149 9.58 -5.66 4.63
C LEU A 149 10.96 -5.80 5.28
N TYR A 150 12.00 -5.28 4.63
CA TYR A 150 13.40 -5.40 5.08
C TYR A 150 14.09 -4.04 5.15
N SER A 151 15.03 -3.90 6.08
CA SER A 151 15.81 -2.66 6.28
C SER A 151 16.62 -2.22 5.06
N HIS A 152 17.07 -3.17 4.25
CA HIS A 152 17.85 -2.93 3.03
C HIS A 152 16.96 -2.72 1.78
N HIS A 153 15.64 -2.84 1.93
CA HIS A 153 14.64 -2.48 0.92
C HIS A 153 13.50 -1.69 1.59
N PRO A 154 13.78 -0.52 2.21
CA PRO A 154 12.76 0.25 2.90
C PRO A 154 11.82 0.93 1.89
N ALA A 155 10.59 1.21 2.32
CA ALA A 155 9.72 2.13 1.59
C ALA A 155 9.98 3.58 2.03
N SER A 156 9.54 4.58 1.28
CA SER A 156 9.62 5.97 1.74
C SER A 156 8.60 6.31 2.83
N SER A 157 7.47 5.60 2.88
CA SER A 157 6.40 5.81 3.86
C SER A 157 5.47 4.60 4.01
N CYS A 158 4.70 4.55 5.10
CA CYS A 158 3.59 3.60 5.25
C CYS A 158 2.57 3.71 4.10
N LYS A 159 2.37 4.91 3.55
CA LYS A 159 1.45 5.14 2.43
C LYS A 159 1.97 4.51 1.13
N GLU A 160 3.28 4.55 0.88
CA GLU A 160 3.86 3.85 -0.28
C GLU A 160 3.64 2.34 -0.17
N ILE A 161 3.91 1.75 1.01
CA ILE A 161 3.69 0.32 1.26
C ILE A 161 2.22 -0.03 1.03
N ARG A 162 1.30 0.78 1.57
CA ARG A 162 -0.14 0.58 1.39
C ARG A 162 -0.55 0.64 -0.07
N ASN A 163 -0.03 1.61 -0.82
CA ASN A 163 -0.36 1.82 -2.24
C ASN A 163 0.23 0.73 -3.14
N ALA A 164 1.36 0.12 -2.78
CA ALA A 164 1.93 -1.02 -3.49
C ALA A 164 1.00 -2.26 -3.43
N GLY A 165 0.12 -2.35 -2.44
CA GLY A 165 -0.97 -3.32 -2.39
C GLY A 165 -0.58 -4.74 -1.95
N HIS A 166 0.71 -5.02 -1.76
CA HIS A 166 1.22 -6.31 -1.28
C HIS A 166 0.98 -6.55 0.21
N PHE A 167 1.03 -5.48 1.02
CA PHE A 167 0.89 -5.55 2.47
C PHE A 167 -0.30 -4.70 2.92
N LYS A 168 -1.32 -5.38 3.47
CA LYS A 168 -2.59 -4.74 3.86
C LYS A 168 -2.89 -4.86 5.35
N THR A 169 -2.01 -5.49 6.11
CA THR A 169 -2.16 -5.73 7.55
C THR A 169 -1.42 -4.68 8.35
N ASP A 170 -1.97 -4.29 9.50
CA ASP A 170 -1.26 -3.45 10.45
C ASP A 170 -0.02 -4.19 10.97
N GLY A 171 1.05 -3.46 11.25
CA GLY A 171 2.28 -4.07 11.74
C GLY A 171 3.51 -3.20 11.61
N GLU A 172 4.66 -3.78 11.91
CA GLU A 172 5.95 -3.10 11.77
C GLU A 172 6.51 -3.24 10.35
N TYR A 173 6.97 -2.12 9.81
CA TYR A 173 7.58 -2.02 8.48
C TYR A 173 8.81 -1.12 8.52
N TRP A 174 9.68 -1.25 7.52
CA TRP A 174 10.86 -0.42 7.34
C TRP A 174 10.56 0.77 6.43
N VAL A 175 10.82 1.98 6.92
CA VAL A 175 10.70 3.21 6.14
C VAL A 175 12.00 3.99 6.14
N ASP A 176 12.30 4.64 5.02
CA ASP A 176 13.39 5.59 4.85
C ASP A 176 12.84 6.90 4.27
N PRO A 177 12.35 7.80 5.15
CA PRO A 177 11.81 9.10 4.73
C PRO A 177 12.81 9.96 3.97
N GLU A 178 14.10 9.90 4.35
CA GLU A 178 15.18 10.71 3.77
C GLU A 178 15.69 10.15 2.43
N LYS A 179 15.41 8.87 2.14
CA LYS A 179 15.89 8.14 0.96
C LYS A 179 17.42 8.12 0.87
N ASN A 180 18.08 8.03 2.02
CA ASN A 180 19.55 8.02 2.13
C ASN A 180 20.12 6.67 2.61
N GLY A 181 19.28 5.64 2.72
CA GLY A 181 19.65 4.31 3.20
C GLY A 181 19.54 4.13 4.72
N ASN A 182 19.25 5.19 5.48
CA ASN A 182 19.12 5.12 6.93
C ASN A 182 17.68 4.79 7.36
N ALA A 183 17.24 3.57 7.05
CA ALA A 183 15.91 3.08 7.35
C ALA A 183 15.63 2.96 8.86
N LEU A 184 14.40 3.26 9.26
CA LEU A 184 13.86 3.03 10.60
C LEU A 184 12.67 2.07 10.54
N LYS A 185 12.51 1.26 11.59
CA LYS A 185 11.37 0.36 11.74
C LYS A 185 10.22 1.10 12.44
N VAL A 186 9.04 1.14 11.83
CA VAL A 186 7.87 1.90 12.31
C VAL A 186 6.63 1.03 12.31
N PHE A 187 5.66 1.36 13.14
CA PHE A 187 4.33 0.75 13.06
C PHE A 187 3.47 1.47 12.04
N CYS A 188 2.94 0.73 11.07
CA CYS A 188 1.97 1.22 10.10
C CYS A 188 0.58 0.63 10.38
N ASP A 189 -0.42 1.50 10.47
CA ASP A 189 -1.84 1.11 10.37
C ASP A 189 -2.24 1.15 8.89
N MET A 190 -2.49 -0.04 8.35
CA MET A 190 -2.84 -0.31 6.97
C MET A 190 -4.34 -0.51 6.78
N THR A 191 -5.15 -0.53 7.84
CA THR A 191 -6.56 -0.91 7.78
C THR A 191 -7.50 0.29 7.91
N THR A 192 -7.22 1.22 8.82
CA THR A 192 -8.16 2.29 9.16
C THR A 192 -8.16 3.39 8.10
N ASP A 193 -9.36 3.84 7.69
CA ASP A 193 -9.55 4.94 6.73
C ASP A 193 -8.71 4.75 5.45
N GLY A 194 -8.66 3.53 4.91
CA GLY A 194 -7.86 3.20 3.73
C GLY A 194 -6.36 2.97 3.99
N GLY A 195 -5.89 3.14 5.23
CA GLY A 195 -4.56 2.74 5.69
C GLY A 195 -3.41 3.66 5.24
N GLY A 196 -2.19 3.20 5.51
CA GLY A 196 -0.95 3.92 5.22
C GLY A 196 -0.56 4.93 6.29
N TRP A 197 -1.10 4.78 7.50
CA TRP A 197 -0.84 5.66 8.64
C TRP A 197 0.42 5.23 9.38
N LEU A 198 1.36 6.14 9.58
CA LEU A 198 2.56 5.92 10.39
C LEU A 198 2.31 6.35 11.84
N LEU A 199 2.54 5.48 12.82
CA LEU A 199 2.45 5.80 14.24
C LEU A 199 3.63 6.64 14.70
N ILE A 200 3.40 7.91 15.06
CA ILE A 200 4.45 8.84 15.48
C ILE A 200 4.50 9.08 16.98
N SER A 201 3.45 8.74 17.72
CA SER A 201 3.43 8.86 19.18
C SER A 201 2.50 7.81 19.75
N SER A 202 2.90 7.16 20.84
CA SER A 202 2.19 6.02 21.40
C SER A 202 2.41 5.96 22.90
N ILE A 203 1.31 5.89 23.64
CA ILE A 203 1.29 5.67 25.08
C ILE A 203 0.24 4.60 25.35
N VAL A 204 0.57 3.65 26.19
CA VAL A 204 -0.37 2.63 26.67
C VAL A 204 -0.20 2.55 28.19
N ILE A 205 -1.28 2.56 28.96
CA ILE A 205 -1.19 2.33 30.39
C ILE A 205 -0.90 0.87 30.63
N ASP A 206 0.24 0.60 31.27
CA ASP A 206 0.58 -0.69 31.83
C ASP A 206 0.61 -0.55 33.35
N THR A 207 -0.22 -1.33 34.04
CA THR A 207 -0.29 -1.32 35.51
C THR A 207 0.98 -1.84 36.17
N ALA A 208 1.86 -2.54 35.44
CA ALA A 208 3.10 -3.11 35.96
C ALA A 208 4.33 -2.19 35.82
N ALA A 209 4.26 -1.11 35.03
CA ALA A 209 5.39 -0.24 34.73
C ALA A 209 5.20 1.18 35.30
N PRO A 210 6.27 1.96 35.54
CA PRO A 210 6.15 3.38 35.77
C PRO A 210 5.44 3.99 34.56
N ASN A 211 4.32 4.67 34.78
CA ASN A 211 3.57 5.40 33.75
C ASN A 211 4.32 6.66 33.27
N GLN A 212 5.61 6.52 33.01
CA GLN A 212 6.52 7.56 32.55
C GLN A 212 6.58 7.53 31.02
N MET A 213 6.62 8.71 30.43
CA MET A 213 6.68 8.90 28.99
C MET A 213 7.97 9.61 28.62
N THR A 214 8.55 9.25 27.48
CA THR A 214 9.70 9.95 26.91
C THR A 214 9.24 11.00 25.91
N VAL A 215 9.76 12.22 26.05
CA VAL A 215 9.62 13.27 25.04
C VAL A 215 10.81 13.15 24.08
N VAL A 216 10.53 12.91 22.82
CA VAL A 216 11.52 12.61 21.79
C VAL A 216 11.68 13.80 20.85
N SER A 217 12.91 14.29 20.71
CA SER A 217 13.24 15.51 19.96
C SER A 217 13.65 15.27 18.50
N SER A 218 13.81 14.03 18.06
CA SER A 218 14.04 13.67 16.66
C SER A 218 13.09 12.55 16.24
N TYR A 219 12.55 12.64 15.02
CA TYR A 219 11.65 11.60 14.50
C TYR A 219 12.35 10.23 14.38
N ARG A 220 13.68 10.20 14.32
CA ARG A 220 14.44 8.94 14.30
C ARG A 220 14.31 8.14 15.61
N GLY A 221 13.83 8.78 16.68
CA GLY A 221 13.48 8.12 17.94
C GLY A 221 12.08 7.49 17.96
N ILE A 222 11.33 7.50 16.84
CA ILE A 222 10.03 6.81 16.76
C ILE A 222 10.22 5.33 17.10
N ASN A 223 9.47 4.89 18.10
CA ASN A 223 9.39 3.51 18.58
C ASN A 223 7.92 3.14 18.87
N THR A 224 7.66 1.90 19.27
CA THR A 224 6.31 1.33 19.36
C THR A 224 5.50 1.76 20.59
N SER A 225 6.11 2.29 21.65
CA SER A 225 5.37 2.73 22.85
C SER A 225 6.12 3.71 23.77
N GLN A 226 5.36 4.29 24.72
CA GLN A 226 5.78 5.20 25.80
C GLN A 226 6.49 6.49 25.38
N MET A 227 6.13 7.06 24.22
CA MET A 227 6.79 8.25 23.71
C MET A 227 5.85 9.21 22.96
N VAL A 228 6.23 10.49 22.98
CA VAL A 228 5.66 11.56 22.15
C VAL A 228 6.77 12.34 21.47
N LEU A 229 6.48 12.82 20.26
CA LEU A 229 7.37 13.72 19.55
C LEU A 229 7.15 15.17 19.98
N THR A 230 8.24 15.92 20.03
CA THR A 230 8.21 17.39 20.07
C THR A 230 7.71 17.98 18.76
N LYS A 231 7.26 19.24 18.79
CA LYS A 231 6.95 20.04 17.59
C LYS A 231 8.10 20.00 16.56
N GLY A 232 9.34 20.18 17.02
CA GLY A 232 10.54 20.15 16.16
C GLY A 232 10.74 18.80 15.44
N ALA A 233 10.57 17.68 16.16
CA ALA A 233 10.65 16.35 15.56
C ALA A 233 9.58 16.10 14.49
N VAL A 234 8.35 16.57 14.73
CA VAL A 234 7.26 16.45 13.74
C VAL A 234 7.52 17.34 12.52
N ASN A 235 8.11 18.53 12.71
CA ASN A 235 8.54 19.40 11.62
C ASN A 235 9.57 18.71 10.71
N GLU A 236 10.64 18.18 11.33
CA GLU A 236 11.70 17.42 10.66
C GLU A 236 11.10 16.25 9.86
N LEU A 237 10.28 15.43 10.50
CA LEU A 237 9.59 14.30 9.84
C LEU A 237 8.78 14.76 8.64
N ARG A 238 8.03 15.86 8.77
CA ARG A 238 7.19 16.37 7.69
C ARG A 238 8.01 16.84 6.50
N SER A 239 9.19 17.40 6.73
CA SER A 239 10.08 17.83 5.64
C SER A 239 10.55 16.67 4.76
N HIS A 240 10.60 15.45 5.30
CA HIS A 240 11.00 14.24 4.58
C HIS A 240 9.80 13.43 4.05
N LEU A 241 8.75 13.25 4.86
CA LEU A 241 7.57 12.46 4.48
C LEU A 241 6.54 13.23 3.65
N GLY A 242 6.40 14.55 3.85
CA GLY A 242 5.37 15.36 3.21
C GLY A 242 3.94 14.96 3.59
N PHE A 243 3.73 14.43 4.81
CA PHE A 243 2.39 14.02 5.25
C PHE A 243 1.41 15.20 5.27
N THR A 244 0.14 14.90 5.00
CA THR A 244 -0.95 15.88 4.81
C THR A 244 -2.10 15.64 5.77
N GLN A 245 -2.05 14.57 6.56
CA GLN A 245 -3.05 14.31 7.59
C GLN A 245 -2.40 13.89 8.91
N ILE A 246 -3.06 14.28 10.01
CA ILE A 246 -2.77 13.81 11.37
C ILE A 246 -4.02 13.14 11.92
N ARG A 247 -3.85 12.01 12.60
CA ARG A 247 -4.93 11.28 13.25
C ARG A 247 -4.64 11.10 14.72
N PHE A 248 -5.58 11.54 15.55
CA PHE A 248 -5.55 11.42 17.01
C PHE A 248 -6.48 10.29 17.42
N HIS A 249 -5.96 9.32 18.18
CA HIS A 249 -6.73 8.19 18.68
C HIS A 249 -6.37 7.93 20.13
N CYS A 250 -7.28 8.23 21.04
CA CYS A 250 -7.17 7.78 22.42
C CYS A 250 -8.39 6.98 22.82
N SER A 251 -8.18 6.05 23.73
CA SER A 251 -9.22 5.22 24.31
C SER A 251 -9.01 5.11 25.80
N ARG A 252 -10.10 5.24 26.54
CA ARG A 252 -10.15 5.07 27.98
C ARG A 252 -11.30 4.17 28.39
N HIS A 253 -11.03 3.26 29.32
CA HIS A 253 -12.02 2.36 29.86
C HIS A 253 -12.79 2.97 31.04
N PRO A 254 -14.10 2.71 31.14
CA PRO A 254 -14.93 2.05 30.14
C PRO A 254 -15.44 3.04 29.06
N GLY A 255 -15.15 2.74 27.79
CA GLY A 255 -15.96 3.19 26.66
C GLY A 255 -15.80 4.63 26.14
N HIS A 256 -14.76 5.38 26.50
CA HIS A 256 -14.50 6.71 25.92
C HIS A 256 -13.44 6.62 24.83
N ILE A 257 -13.82 6.86 23.58
CA ILE A 257 -12.94 6.82 22.41
C ILE A 257 -13.03 8.16 21.70
N PHE A 258 -11.91 8.91 21.74
CA PHE A 258 -11.69 10.05 20.87
C PHE A 258 -10.82 9.63 19.70
N HIS A 259 -11.42 9.59 18.51
CA HIS A 259 -10.75 9.14 17.29
C HIS A 259 -11.12 10.04 16.11
N VAL A 260 -10.21 10.92 15.73
CA VAL A 260 -10.42 11.89 14.65
C VAL A 260 -9.20 11.96 13.74
N ALA A 261 -9.41 12.22 12.45
CA ALA A 261 -8.34 12.62 11.53
C ALA A 261 -8.61 14.00 10.95
N THR A 262 -7.56 14.74 10.66
CA THR A 262 -7.68 16.01 9.93
C THR A 262 -8.32 15.78 8.56
N ALA A 263 -9.18 16.70 8.15
CA ALA A 263 -9.85 16.64 6.85
C ALA A 263 -8.82 16.77 5.71
N ALA A 264 -9.05 16.08 4.59
CA ALA A 264 -8.19 16.16 3.40
C ALA A 264 -8.50 17.43 2.57
N ASN A 265 -8.40 18.60 3.21
CA ASN A 265 -8.66 19.90 2.61
C ASN A 265 -7.78 20.98 3.29
N SER A 266 -7.93 22.24 2.86
CA SER A 266 -7.15 23.36 3.40
C SER A 266 -7.33 23.59 4.90
N THR A 267 -8.51 23.29 5.46
CA THR A 267 -8.76 23.44 6.90
C THR A 267 -8.04 22.38 7.72
N GLY A 268 -7.98 21.13 7.23
CA GLY A 268 -7.17 20.10 7.85
C GLY A 268 -5.67 20.33 7.68
N GLU A 269 -5.24 20.84 6.52
CA GLU A 269 -3.84 21.25 6.29
C GLU A 269 -3.38 22.29 7.31
N ALA A 270 -4.21 23.28 7.66
CA ALA A 270 -3.88 24.25 8.69
C ALA A 270 -3.61 23.59 10.07
N VAL A 271 -4.31 22.49 10.39
CA VAL A 271 -4.06 21.67 11.58
C VAL A 271 -2.71 20.97 11.49
N VAL A 272 -2.38 20.40 10.33
CA VAL A 272 -1.08 19.76 10.11
C VAL A 272 0.05 20.76 10.25
N GLN A 273 -0.07 21.96 9.67
CA GLN A 273 0.93 23.03 9.78
C GLN A 273 1.16 23.47 11.23
N TYR A 274 0.09 23.62 11.99
CA TYR A 274 0.17 24.02 13.39
C TYR A 274 0.89 22.98 14.25
N PHE A 275 0.52 21.71 14.13
CA PHE A 275 1.13 20.63 14.92
C PHE A 275 2.51 20.20 14.43
N SER A 276 2.84 20.42 13.15
CA SER A 276 4.19 20.26 12.63
C SER A 276 5.06 21.50 12.81
N GLY A 277 4.58 22.55 13.50
CA GLY A 277 5.35 23.77 13.76
C GLY A 277 5.74 24.58 12.53
N GLN A 278 5.00 24.45 11.43
CA GLN A 278 5.16 25.34 10.27
C GLN A 278 4.50 26.70 10.51
N THR A 279 3.55 26.77 11.44
CA THR A 279 2.92 28.00 11.91
C THR A 279 2.57 27.89 13.39
N ASP A 280 2.49 29.03 14.08
CA ASP A 280 1.96 29.14 15.44
C ASP A 280 0.51 29.68 15.46
N ILE A 281 -0.07 29.95 14.28
CA ILE A 281 -1.47 30.34 14.16
C ILE A 281 -2.35 29.13 14.50
N GLN A 282 -3.16 29.26 15.55
CA GLN A 282 -4.10 28.22 15.96
C GLN A 282 -5.24 28.07 14.94
N PRO A 283 -5.43 26.87 14.35
CA PRO A 283 -6.45 26.65 13.34
C PRO A 283 -7.82 26.43 13.99
N ASN A 284 -8.88 26.77 13.25
CA ASN A 284 -10.26 26.47 13.63
C ASN A 284 -10.44 24.95 13.81
N ALA A 285 -11.19 24.56 14.84
CA ALA A 285 -11.45 23.17 15.15
C ALA A 285 -12.60 22.58 14.33
N CYS A 286 -13.74 23.26 14.27
CA CYS A 286 -14.87 22.77 13.50
C CYS A 286 -14.57 22.80 11.99
N GLY A 287 -14.91 21.71 11.30
CA GLY A 287 -14.69 21.55 9.85
C GLY A 287 -13.28 21.10 9.47
N SER A 288 -12.31 21.12 10.39
CA SER A 288 -10.92 20.75 10.11
C SER A 288 -10.61 19.26 10.32
N PHE A 289 -11.57 18.47 10.80
CA PHE A 289 -11.40 17.04 11.06
C PHE A 289 -12.66 16.25 10.75
N VAL A 290 -12.49 14.95 10.58
CA VAL A 290 -13.53 13.94 10.47
C VAL A 290 -13.47 13.00 11.68
N ARG A 291 -14.64 12.59 12.17
CA ARG A 291 -14.76 11.59 13.24
C ARG A 291 -14.66 10.19 12.62
N MET A 292 -13.84 9.32 13.20
CA MET A 292 -13.74 7.94 12.76
C MET A 292 -14.94 7.11 13.22
N ASP A 293 -15.18 5.97 12.57
CA ASP A 293 -16.39 5.15 12.79
C ASP A 293 -16.60 4.72 14.25
N ASN A 294 -15.52 4.49 14.99
CA ASN A 294 -15.58 4.10 16.41
C ASN A 294 -15.49 5.29 17.38
N ASP A 295 -15.45 6.53 16.91
CA ASP A 295 -15.46 7.71 17.77
C ASP A 295 -16.82 7.90 18.43
N ASN A 296 -16.81 7.82 19.76
CA ASN A 296 -17.99 8.09 20.58
C ASN A 296 -17.81 9.30 21.50
N SER A 297 -16.69 10.01 21.36
CA SER A 297 -16.30 11.10 22.23
C SER A 297 -17.30 12.25 22.31
N ILE A 298 -17.37 12.89 23.48
CA ILE A 298 -18.14 14.12 23.71
C ILE A 298 -17.37 15.31 23.11
N MET A 299 -16.05 15.35 23.32
CA MET A 299 -15.17 16.43 22.91
C MET A 299 -15.25 16.70 21.40
N SER A 300 -15.28 15.66 20.56
CA SER A 300 -15.36 15.80 19.10
C SER A 300 -16.66 16.46 18.62
N ARG A 301 -17.75 16.37 19.40
CA ARG A 301 -19.04 17.02 19.09
C ARG A 301 -19.09 18.49 19.49
N GLN A 302 -18.11 18.95 20.26
CA GLN A 302 -18.06 20.29 20.85
C GLN A 302 -16.87 21.12 20.34
N CYS A 303 -16.46 20.91 19.09
CA CYS A 303 -15.32 21.61 18.47
C CYS A 303 -15.39 23.15 18.60
N HIS A 304 -16.58 23.73 18.65
CA HIS A 304 -16.79 25.18 18.80
C HIS A 304 -16.38 25.70 20.17
N GLN A 305 -16.23 24.82 21.17
CA GLN A 305 -15.77 25.15 22.52
C GLN A 305 -14.29 24.82 22.73
N TRP A 306 -13.57 24.45 21.67
CA TRP A 306 -12.18 24.06 21.83
C TRP A 306 -11.24 25.25 22.03
N GLY A 307 -10.16 24.99 22.74
CA GLY A 307 -8.98 25.83 22.69
C GLY A 307 -8.97 27.01 23.65
N TRP A 308 -7.80 27.63 23.68
CA TRP A 308 -7.51 28.88 24.37
C TRP A 308 -6.65 29.75 23.47
N GLU A 309 -6.97 31.03 23.39
CA GLU A 309 -6.22 32.03 22.63
C GLU A 309 -6.38 33.39 23.31
N ASN A 310 -5.30 34.15 23.47
CA ASN A 310 -5.31 35.52 24.00
C ASN A 310 -6.11 35.68 25.32
N GLY A 311 -5.92 34.77 26.28
CA GLY A 311 -6.59 34.84 27.58
C GLY A 311 -8.02 34.30 27.60
N THR A 312 -8.58 33.89 26.47
CA THR A 312 -9.98 33.45 26.36
C THR A 312 -10.06 31.96 26.05
N TYR A 313 -10.91 31.23 26.79
CA TYR A 313 -11.25 29.84 26.53
C TYR A 313 -12.45 29.72 25.58
N LYS A 314 -12.64 28.53 24.99
CA LYS A 314 -13.78 28.22 24.11
C LYS A 314 -13.80 29.07 22.84
N VAL A 315 -12.64 29.22 22.23
CA VAL A 315 -12.42 30.03 21.01
C VAL A 315 -12.68 29.26 19.71
N GLY A 316 -13.03 27.97 19.80
CA GLY A 316 -13.29 27.12 18.64
C GLY A 316 -12.05 26.74 17.85
N LYS A 317 -10.89 26.69 18.50
CA LYS A 317 -9.57 26.43 17.87
C LYS A 317 -8.85 25.23 18.49
N TRP A 318 -7.94 24.65 17.74
CA TRP A 318 -7.03 23.62 18.25
C TRP A 318 -6.00 24.22 19.22
N GLY A 319 -5.58 23.42 20.21
CA GLY A 319 -4.45 23.72 21.07
C GLY A 319 -4.72 24.73 22.19
N HIS A 320 -3.72 24.87 23.06
CA HIS A 320 -3.70 25.79 24.20
C HIS A 320 -2.49 26.75 24.11
N SER A 321 -2.23 27.31 22.91
CA SER A 321 -1.11 28.23 22.61
C SER A 321 0.27 27.81 23.13
N ARG A 322 0.52 26.49 23.24
CA ARG A 322 1.79 25.97 23.74
C ARG A 322 2.81 25.79 22.61
N ASP A 323 4.10 25.81 22.94
CA ASP A 323 5.17 25.69 21.92
C ASP A 323 5.48 24.22 21.58
N GLN A 324 6.57 23.67 22.13
CA GLN A 324 7.08 22.34 21.76
C GLN A 324 6.15 21.18 22.12
N ASP A 325 5.26 21.36 23.10
CA ASP A 325 4.41 20.34 23.70
C ASP A 325 2.97 20.33 23.16
N ARG A 326 2.64 21.20 22.21
CA ARG A 326 1.26 21.35 21.69
C ARG A 326 0.64 20.06 21.14
N LEU A 327 1.43 19.14 20.61
CA LEU A 327 0.96 17.89 20.03
C LEU A 327 0.33 16.96 21.09
N TYR A 328 0.79 17.05 22.33
CA TYR A 328 0.48 16.08 23.38
C TYR A 328 -0.09 16.72 24.65
N ILE A 329 0.13 18.01 24.87
CA ILE A 329 -0.54 18.76 25.95
C ILE A 329 -1.65 19.65 25.38
N TYR A 330 -2.89 19.24 25.67
CA TYR A 330 -4.10 19.95 25.27
C TYR A 330 -4.20 20.24 23.76
N PRO A 331 -3.92 19.27 22.85
CA PRO A 331 -4.13 19.47 21.42
C PRO A 331 -5.62 19.74 21.11
N ALA A 332 -6.52 19.04 21.81
CA ALA A 332 -7.96 19.25 21.77
C ALA A 332 -8.50 19.20 23.21
N PHE A 333 -9.34 20.16 23.58
CA PHE A 333 -9.97 20.19 24.90
C PHE A 333 -11.15 21.15 24.96
N VAL A 334 -12.07 20.90 25.89
CA VAL A 334 -13.14 21.81 26.32
C VAL A 334 -12.81 22.27 27.74
N TYR A 335 -12.84 23.58 27.99
CA TYR A 335 -12.53 24.14 29.31
C TYR A 335 -13.49 23.62 30.40
N HIS A 336 -12.94 23.12 31.52
CA HIS A 336 -13.64 22.39 32.60
C HIS A 336 -14.45 21.17 32.13
N GLY A 337 -14.04 20.55 31.02
CA GLY A 337 -14.76 19.42 30.42
C GLY A 337 -13.83 18.28 30.04
N GLN A 338 -13.88 17.91 28.77
CA GLN A 338 -13.12 16.80 28.21
C GLN A 338 -11.79 17.28 27.64
N HIS A 339 -10.72 16.51 27.86
CA HIS A 339 -9.38 16.86 27.41
C HIS A 339 -8.75 15.68 26.68
N TRP A 340 -7.96 15.99 25.65
CA TRP A 340 -6.76 15.21 25.36
C TRP A 340 -5.60 15.81 26.14
N HIS A 341 -4.93 15.01 26.96
CA HIS A 341 -3.76 15.45 27.68
C HIS A 341 -2.85 14.27 27.96
N THR A 342 -1.55 14.41 27.71
CA THR A 342 -0.55 13.41 28.09
C THR A 342 0.71 14.11 28.58
N SER A 343 0.88 14.22 29.90
CA SER A 343 2.03 14.87 30.52
C SER A 343 3.16 13.87 30.81
N PRO A 344 4.44 14.27 30.67
CA PRO A 344 5.59 13.48 31.14
C PRO A 344 5.52 13.16 32.64
N HIS A 345 4.81 13.97 33.43
CA HIS A 345 4.61 13.80 34.87
C HIS A 345 3.48 12.84 35.23
N GLY A 346 2.87 12.19 34.24
CA GLY A 346 1.95 11.09 34.45
C GLY A 346 0.48 11.45 34.26
N THR A 347 0.08 12.73 34.31
CA THR A 347 -1.31 13.16 34.09
C THR A 347 -1.75 12.83 32.68
N ARG A 348 -2.91 12.17 32.54
CA ARG A 348 -3.44 11.75 31.25
C ARG A 348 -4.96 11.83 31.23
N TYR A 349 -5.52 12.36 30.14
CA TYR A 349 -6.96 12.51 29.92
C TYR A 349 -7.29 12.14 28.47
N CYS A 350 -8.39 11.42 28.27
CA CYS A 350 -8.92 11.05 26.96
C CYS A 350 -10.43 11.23 26.97
N ASP A 351 -10.90 12.33 26.39
CA ASP A 351 -12.33 12.67 26.38
C ASP A 351 -12.95 12.76 27.80
N ASP A 352 -12.15 13.19 28.78
CA ASP A 352 -12.55 13.25 30.18
C ASP A 352 -11.78 14.36 30.94
N GLY A 353 -12.12 14.56 32.20
CA GLY A 353 -11.38 15.42 33.15
C GLY A 353 -10.96 14.71 34.45
N GLY A 354 -10.94 13.37 34.47
CA GLY A 354 -10.83 12.54 35.69
C GLY A 354 -9.59 11.63 35.75
N SER A 355 -9.21 11.14 36.94
CA SER A 355 -7.88 10.57 37.21
C SER A 355 -7.71 9.04 37.16
N SER A 356 -8.80 8.25 37.13
CA SER A 356 -8.69 6.77 37.21
C SER A 356 -8.24 6.13 35.89
N LYS A 357 -7.01 5.61 35.84
CA LYS A 357 -6.42 4.95 34.67
C LYS A 357 -6.61 3.44 34.77
N THR A 358 -6.94 2.82 33.64
CA THR A 358 -7.10 1.37 33.54
C THR A 358 -6.01 0.80 32.62
N ALA A 359 -5.55 -0.42 32.89
CA ALA A 359 -4.63 -1.12 31.99
C ALA A 359 -5.23 -1.18 30.56
N GLY A 360 -4.40 -0.86 29.57
CA GLY A 360 -4.83 -0.84 28.15
C GLY A 360 -5.40 0.48 27.65
N ASP A 361 -5.62 1.47 28.52
CA ASP A 361 -5.91 2.84 28.05
C ASP A 361 -4.75 3.36 27.20
N PHE A 362 -5.03 4.08 26.11
CA PHE A 362 -3.97 4.51 25.19
C PHE A 362 -4.19 5.88 24.57
N TRP A 363 -3.09 6.47 24.10
CA TRP A 363 -3.03 7.69 23.31
C TRP A 363 -2.06 7.48 22.16
N LYS A 364 -2.56 7.57 20.93
CA LYS A 364 -1.80 7.32 19.72
C LYS A 364 -2.03 8.43 18.71
N ILE A 365 -0.94 8.88 18.10
CA ILE A 365 -0.96 9.89 17.04
C ILE A 365 -0.30 9.30 15.82
N TYR A 366 -0.97 9.45 14.68
CA TYR A 366 -0.53 8.94 13.39
C TYR A 366 -0.46 10.05 12.35
N VAL A 367 0.38 9.85 11.33
CA VAL A 367 0.49 10.75 10.17
C VAL A 367 0.39 9.98 8.86
N ARG A 368 -0.09 10.63 7.80
CA ARG A 368 -0.21 10.04 6.47
C ARG A 368 -0.03 11.05 5.34
#